data_AF-A0A0E3WVJ2-F1
#
_entry.id   AF-A0A0E3WVJ2-F1
#
_cell.length_a   1.000
_cell.length_b   1.000
_cell.length_c   1.000
_cell.angle_alpha   90.00
_cell.angle_beta   90.00
_cell.angle_gamma   90.00
#
_symmetry.space_group_name_H-M   'P 1'
#
loop_
_entity.id
_entity.type
_entity.pdbx_description
1 polymer ?
#
loop_
_entity_poly.entity_id
_entity_poly.type
_entity_poly.pdbx_seq_one_letter_code
_entity_poly.pdbx_strand_id
1 'polypeptide(L)'
;MAIDLEVLDKNIDRQVKSINAAQVAALTIEISAGFVAGLQAGEQKKSFFKSSSAELTEVQKQTIEKLSVEYFGYIAEFNEAAGEQLKDKAREIIRKGGPQQDLKDEILKYAEDIWGGSETVTIDRTGQTRTVIEVTKDRSLRKVEREITRAYTTTVDSYAEMLARTSTHGAYEEGRAAAYQEEGQNMWRFVGPVDERSRPDHSALVGEHFTYGTPESDMGLSLLHEPNCRHRAIVFFNDPDLDTPQEEYEKQKEKAGLYYDEEKGKWAFNDPSDTKKKTETNKTETKTEKKKEEKKQEKKTQEKKKTDFEEIFREHEKVIKDNDFETAIVLDNKGDIIFSKKGKKSSVSFNAEELEKIKGNSFTHNHPRGTSFSLPDIQLASTYRVVEARACGKKYIYSMKPGESGWNKKYFDKKIKPLYSKYDDEVYAELTPRVISGELSNEEWNMLHNHMVWERVSRDLGLDYKRMEW
;
A
#
# COMPACT_ATOMS: atom_id res chain seq x y z
N MET A 1 12.37 38.90 35.45
CA MET A 1 13.36 39.24 34.40
C MET A 1 12.58 39.51 33.13
N ALA A 2 12.82 40.63 32.45
CA ALA A 2 12.20 40.85 31.14
C ALA A 2 12.80 39.86 30.13
N ILE A 3 11.94 39.14 29.41
CA ILE A 3 12.38 38.23 28.34
C ILE A 3 12.81 39.10 27.15
N ASP A 4 14.05 38.95 26.71
CA ASP A 4 14.55 39.61 25.50
C ASP A 4 14.02 38.86 24.26
N LEU A 5 13.12 39.51 23.52
CA LEU A 5 12.46 38.95 22.35
C LEU A 5 13.44 38.64 21.21
N GLU A 6 14.49 39.44 21.04
CA GLU A 6 15.47 39.22 19.97
C GLU A 6 16.32 37.98 20.27
N VAL A 7 16.66 37.78 21.54
CA VAL A 7 17.36 36.58 21.99
C VAL A 7 16.46 35.34 21.86
N LEU A 8 15.16 35.46 22.18
CA LEU A 8 14.21 34.36 22.04
C LEU A 8 14.04 33.93 20.57
N ASP A 9 13.81 34.89 19.66
CA ASP A 9 13.66 34.62 18.23
C ASP A 9 14.88 33.91 17.65
N LYS A 10 16.10 34.41 17.97
CA LYS A 10 17.37 33.78 17.55
C LYS A 10 17.53 32.36 18.10
N ASN A 11 17.04 32.10 19.31
CA ASN A 11 17.09 30.76 19.89
C ASN A 11 16.10 29.81 19.21
N ILE A 12 14.87 30.27 18.91
CA ILE A 12 13.89 29.49 18.15
C ILE A 12 14.45 29.14 16.76
N ASP A 13 15.02 30.12 16.05
CA ASP A 13 15.65 29.89 14.74
C ASP A 13 16.77 28.85 14.79
N ARG A 14 17.60 28.90 15.84
CA ARG A 14 18.68 27.92 16.03
C ARG A 14 18.10 26.51 16.26
N GLN A 15 17.03 26.39 17.03
CA GLN A 15 16.39 25.10 17.28
C GLN A 15 15.72 24.55 16.03
N VAL A 16 14.98 25.37 15.27
CA VAL A 16 14.39 24.99 13.98
C VAL A 16 15.45 24.50 13.01
N LYS A 17 16.60 25.19 12.91
CA LYS A 17 17.74 24.73 12.09
C LYS A 17 18.30 23.38 12.55
N SER A 18 18.38 23.16 13.87
CA SER A 18 18.83 21.88 14.43
C SER A 18 17.85 20.75 14.12
N ILE A 19 16.55 21.02 14.20
CA ILE A 19 15.48 20.06 13.85
C ILE A 19 15.56 19.70 12.36
N ASN A 20 15.68 20.71 11.49
CA ASN A 20 15.87 20.51 10.05
C ASN A 20 17.07 19.61 9.76
N ALA A 21 18.24 19.88 10.35
CA ALA A 21 19.44 19.07 10.12
C ALA A 21 19.27 17.61 10.55
N ALA A 22 18.59 17.37 11.68
CA ALA A 22 18.33 16.01 12.16
C ALA A 22 17.34 15.25 11.26
N GLN A 23 16.27 15.91 10.81
CA GLN A 23 15.26 15.30 9.94
C GLN A 23 15.78 15.05 8.53
N VAL A 24 16.62 15.93 7.99
CA VAL A 24 17.30 15.75 6.70
C VAL A 24 18.07 14.43 6.67
N ALA A 25 18.91 14.17 7.68
CA ALA A 25 19.70 12.95 7.74
C ALA A 25 18.83 11.68 7.79
N ALA A 26 17.76 11.68 8.59
CA ALA A 26 16.83 10.56 8.67
C ALA A 26 16.10 10.32 7.33
N LEU A 27 15.61 11.40 6.71
CA LEU A 27 14.89 11.32 5.45
C LEU A 27 15.78 10.90 4.28
N THR A 28 17.06 11.29 4.23
CA THR A 28 18.02 10.79 3.23
C THR A 28 18.10 9.27 3.24
N ILE A 29 18.16 8.67 4.44
CA ILE A 29 18.25 7.22 4.62
C ILE A 29 16.98 6.54 4.09
N GLU A 30 15.80 7.07 4.44
CA GLU A 30 14.52 6.53 4.00
C GLU A 30 14.33 6.64 2.47
N ILE A 31 14.66 7.79 1.87
CA ILE A 31 14.59 7.99 0.41
C ILE A 31 15.53 7.01 -0.30
N SER A 32 16.77 6.88 0.20
CA SER A 32 17.75 5.94 -0.39
C SER A 32 17.27 4.50 -0.28
N ALA A 33 16.74 4.09 0.86
CA ALA A 33 16.21 2.75 1.07
C ALA A 33 14.98 2.47 0.18
N GLY A 34 14.06 3.43 0.07
CA GLY A 34 12.89 3.35 -0.81
C GLY A 34 13.28 3.22 -2.28
N PHE A 35 14.26 4.00 -2.72
CA PHE A 35 14.80 3.94 -4.08
C PHE A 35 15.45 2.59 -4.39
N VAL A 36 16.30 2.07 -3.49
CA VAL A 36 16.93 0.75 -3.66
C VAL A 36 15.88 -0.37 -3.67
N ALA A 37 14.86 -0.30 -2.80
CA ALA A 37 13.75 -1.25 -2.83
C ALA A 37 12.98 -1.19 -4.15
N GLY A 38 12.83 0.02 -4.72
CA GLY A 38 12.26 0.23 -6.03
C GLY A 38 13.08 -0.42 -7.15
N LEU A 39 14.38 -0.18 -7.17
CA LEU A 39 15.31 -0.82 -8.11
C LEU A 39 15.17 -2.34 -8.08
N GLN A 40 15.30 -2.94 -6.90
CA GLN A 40 15.18 -4.39 -6.71
C GLN A 40 13.83 -4.93 -7.18
N ALA A 41 12.73 -4.23 -6.89
CA ALA A 41 11.40 -4.63 -7.32
C ALA A 41 11.21 -4.49 -8.85
N GLY A 42 11.92 -3.58 -9.49
CA GLY A 42 12.00 -3.46 -10.94
C GLY A 42 12.74 -4.65 -11.55
N GLU A 43 13.95 -4.92 -11.06
CA GLU A 43 14.83 -6.02 -11.50
C GLU A 43 14.19 -7.41 -11.37
N GLN A 44 13.41 -7.63 -10.31
CA GLN A 44 12.73 -8.90 -10.06
C GLN A 44 11.67 -9.29 -11.11
N LYS A 45 11.30 -8.38 -12.05
CA LYS A 45 10.32 -8.68 -13.11
C LYS A 45 10.87 -9.45 -14.31
N LYS A 46 12.20 -9.55 -14.49
CA LYS A 46 12.86 -10.52 -15.40
C LYS A 46 13.60 -11.55 -14.56
N SER A 47 13.39 -12.83 -14.85
CA SER A 47 14.00 -13.97 -14.16
C SER A 47 15.51 -13.89 -13.87
N PHE A 48 15.93 -14.40 -12.71
CA PHE A 48 17.12 -15.25 -12.48
C PHE A 48 18.54 -14.82 -12.90
N PHE A 49 18.78 -13.64 -13.48
CA PHE A 49 20.13 -13.24 -13.90
C PHE A 49 20.46 -11.78 -13.58
N LYS A 50 20.65 -11.49 -12.29
CA LYS A 50 21.68 -10.56 -11.80
C LYS A 50 21.73 -10.63 -10.28
N SER A 51 22.78 -11.27 -9.76
CA SER A 51 23.29 -10.91 -8.44
C SER A 51 24.28 -9.78 -8.66
N SER A 52 23.92 -8.57 -8.26
CA SER A 52 24.95 -7.65 -7.78
C SER A 52 24.33 -6.60 -6.90
N SER A 53 24.81 -6.56 -5.66
CA SER A 53 24.98 -5.34 -4.88
C SER A 53 25.91 -4.38 -5.63
N ALA A 54 25.50 -3.91 -6.81
CA ALA A 54 26.25 -2.91 -7.54
C ALA A 54 26.13 -1.58 -6.79
N GLU A 55 27.23 -0.84 -6.72
CA GLU A 55 27.16 0.57 -6.31
C GLU A 55 26.17 1.30 -7.21
N LEU A 56 25.36 2.18 -6.61
CA LEU A 56 24.42 3.01 -7.36
C LEU A 56 25.16 3.76 -8.47
N THR A 57 24.54 3.79 -9.66
CA THR A 57 25.07 4.58 -10.78
C THR A 57 25.03 6.07 -10.46
N GLU A 58 25.83 6.87 -11.17
CA GLU A 58 25.84 8.33 -10.96
C GLU A 58 24.46 8.96 -11.21
N VAL A 59 23.73 8.45 -12.21
CA VAL A 59 22.35 8.89 -12.49
C VAL A 59 21.41 8.55 -11.34
N GLN A 60 21.52 7.34 -10.78
CA GLN A 60 20.71 6.94 -9.62
C GLN A 60 21.02 7.79 -8.38
N LYS A 61 22.29 8.11 -8.13
CA LYS A 61 22.69 9.02 -7.04
C LYS A 61 22.11 10.42 -7.23
N GLN A 62 22.18 10.97 -8.44
CA GLN A 62 21.59 12.27 -8.77
C GLN A 62 20.06 12.28 -8.61
N THR A 63 19.38 11.18 -8.95
CA THR A 63 17.94 11.06 -8.72
C THR A 63 17.61 11.06 -7.22
N ILE A 64 18.34 10.30 -6.40
CA ILE A 64 18.18 10.32 -4.94
C ILE A 64 18.44 11.71 -4.38
N GLU A 65 19.48 12.41 -4.86
CA GLU A 65 19.79 13.77 -4.44
C GLU A 65 18.65 14.74 -4.80
N LYS A 66 18.12 14.67 -6.03
CA LYS A 66 17.00 15.49 -6.48
C LYS A 66 15.74 15.27 -5.61
N LEU A 67 15.39 14.01 -5.34
CA LEU A 67 14.28 13.67 -4.45
C LEU A 67 14.53 14.20 -3.03
N SER A 68 15.75 14.04 -2.53
CA SER A 68 16.16 14.51 -1.21
C SER A 68 15.98 16.02 -1.10
N VAL A 69 16.48 16.79 -2.07
CA VAL A 69 16.34 18.26 -2.11
C VAL A 69 14.87 18.68 -2.12
N GLU A 70 14.02 18.02 -2.91
CA GLU A 70 12.59 18.30 -2.96
C GLU A 70 11.93 18.13 -1.58
N TYR A 71 12.08 16.94 -0.98
CA TYR A 71 11.43 16.65 0.30
C TYR A 71 12.06 17.41 1.48
N PHE A 72 13.34 17.79 1.41
CA PHE A 72 13.95 18.70 2.38
C PHE A 72 13.37 20.11 2.31
N GLY A 73 13.04 20.58 1.10
CA GLY A 73 12.34 21.84 0.91
C GLY A 73 11.00 21.85 1.65
N TYR A 74 10.25 20.75 1.56
CA TYR A 74 8.97 20.59 2.27
C TYR A 74 9.14 20.62 3.79
N ILE A 75 10.11 19.88 4.34
CA ILE A 75 10.42 19.89 5.78
C ILE A 75 10.81 21.29 6.25
N ALA A 76 11.73 21.92 5.54
CA ALA A 76 12.28 23.22 5.92
C ALA A 76 11.18 24.28 5.98
N GLU A 77 10.30 24.31 4.97
CA GLU A 77 9.15 25.21 4.94
C GLU A 77 8.19 24.97 6.12
N PHE A 78 7.84 23.71 6.38
CA PHE A 78 6.93 23.39 7.47
C PHE A 78 7.50 23.77 8.85
N ASN A 79 8.78 23.46 9.08
CA ASN A 79 9.44 23.80 10.33
C ASN A 79 9.68 25.30 10.51
N GLU A 80 9.90 26.03 9.42
CA GLU A 80 9.97 27.49 9.43
C GLU A 80 8.60 28.09 9.81
N ALA A 81 7.52 27.61 9.20
CA ALA A 81 6.16 28.03 9.57
C ALA A 81 5.83 27.73 11.04
N ALA A 82 6.21 26.55 11.55
CA ALA A 82 6.06 26.20 12.95
C ALA A 82 6.87 27.12 13.88
N GLY A 83 8.10 27.45 13.46
CA GLY A 83 8.98 28.39 14.17
C GLY A 83 8.41 29.81 14.24
N GLU A 84 7.94 30.35 13.12
CA GLU A 84 7.31 31.68 13.08
C GLU A 84 6.03 31.73 13.92
N GLN A 85 5.20 30.70 13.85
CA GLN A 85 4.00 30.60 14.68
C GLN A 85 4.34 30.58 16.18
N LEU A 86 5.39 29.85 16.58
CA LEU A 86 5.89 29.85 17.96
C LEU A 86 6.38 31.24 18.39
N LYS A 87 7.11 31.97 17.52
CA LYS A 87 7.56 33.34 17.81
C LYS A 87 6.37 34.28 18.02
N ASP A 88 5.39 34.24 17.13
CA ASP A 88 4.20 35.09 17.22
C ASP A 88 3.41 34.80 18.50
N LYS A 89 3.24 33.52 18.85
CA LYS A 89 2.58 33.15 20.09
C LYS A 89 3.37 33.59 21.32
N ALA A 90 4.68 33.43 21.31
CA ALA A 90 5.53 33.87 22.41
C ALA A 90 5.46 35.38 22.63
N ARG A 91 5.47 36.18 21.55
CA ARG A 91 5.27 37.64 21.62
C ARG A 91 3.89 37.98 22.20
N GLU A 92 2.85 37.25 21.84
CA GLU A 92 1.49 37.42 22.38
C GLU A 92 1.45 37.15 23.89
N ILE A 93 2.02 36.01 24.33
CA ILE A 93 2.10 35.61 25.76
C ILE A 93 2.85 36.68 26.56
N ILE A 94 4.01 37.12 26.08
CA ILE A 94 4.82 38.15 26.75
C ILE A 94 4.08 39.49 26.84
N ARG A 95 3.35 39.88 25.79
CA ARG A 95 2.57 41.13 25.78
C ARG A 95 1.38 41.09 26.72
N LYS A 96 0.72 39.94 26.87
CA LYS A 96 -0.47 39.77 27.73
C LYS A 96 -0.14 39.41 29.18
N GLY A 97 1.08 38.94 29.42
CA GLY A 97 1.54 38.44 30.71
C GLY A 97 1.62 39.48 31.83
N GLY A 98 1.12 39.12 33.01
CA GLY A 98 1.29 39.90 34.25
C GLY A 98 2.53 39.52 35.06
N PRO A 99 2.94 40.31 36.08
CA PRO A 99 4.15 40.07 36.87
C PRO A 99 4.17 38.75 37.69
N GLN A 100 3.03 38.06 37.81
CA GLN A 100 2.87 36.81 38.56
C GLN A 100 2.76 35.56 37.68
N GLN A 101 2.82 35.70 36.35
CA GLN A 101 2.60 34.59 35.41
C GLN A 101 3.93 33.95 34.99
N ASP A 102 4.01 32.62 34.99
CA ASP A 102 5.18 31.90 34.51
C ASP A 102 5.17 31.82 32.97
N LEU A 103 5.56 32.94 32.35
CA LEU A 103 5.56 33.10 30.90
C LEU A 103 6.44 32.07 30.17
N LYS A 104 7.48 31.57 30.85
CA LYS A 104 8.39 30.59 30.26
C LYS A 104 7.71 29.24 30.11
N ASP A 105 7.00 28.79 31.14
CA ASP A 105 6.29 27.52 31.11
C ASP A 105 5.15 27.53 30.08
N GLU A 106 4.48 28.67 29.89
CA GLU A 106 3.44 28.81 28.87
C GLU A 106 4.00 28.74 27.44
N ILE A 107 5.14 29.38 27.18
CA ILE A 107 5.83 29.30 25.88
C ILE A 107 6.35 27.88 25.63
N LEU A 108 6.94 27.24 26.65
CA LEU A 108 7.43 25.86 26.55
C LEU A 108 6.29 24.89 26.26
N LYS A 109 5.17 25.03 26.97
CA LYS A 109 3.98 24.23 26.73
C LYS A 109 3.46 24.40 25.31
N TYR A 110 3.41 25.62 24.78
CA TYR A 110 2.97 25.84 23.40
C TYR A 110 3.93 25.21 22.38
N ALA A 111 5.24 25.28 22.63
CA ALA A 111 6.22 24.58 21.80
C ALA A 111 6.03 23.06 21.87
N GLU A 112 5.77 22.50 23.06
CA GLU A 112 5.43 21.08 23.24
C GLU A 112 4.13 20.72 22.51
N ASP A 113 3.13 21.60 22.51
CA ASP A 113 1.87 21.36 21.81
C ASP A 113 2.07 21.33 20.28
N ILE A 114 2.90 22.23 19.72
CA ILE A 114 3.27 22.21 18.30
C ILE A 114 4.02 20.92 17.97
N TRP A 115 5.18 20.71 18.59
CA TRP A 115 6.09 19.62 18.23
C TRP A 115 5.61 18.24 18.70
N GLY A 116 4.70 18.21 19.69
CA GLY A 116 3.99 17.03 20.16
C GLY A 116 2.70 16.72 19.38
N GLY A 117 2.37 17.52 18.35
CA GLY A 117 1.31 17.22 17.39
C GLY A 117 -0.11 17.56 17.84
N SER A 118 -0.29 18.20 19.00
CA SER A 118 -1.61 18.64 19.48
C SER A 118 -2.04 20.02 18.97
N GLU A 119 -1.09 20.82 18.48
CA GLU A 119 -1.35 22.10 17.81
C GLU A 119 -1.12 21.98 16.29
N THR A 120 -1.87 22.77 15.55
CA THR A 120 -1.77 22.88 14.09
C THR A 120 -0.77 23.94 13.68
N VAL A 121 -0.05 23.69 12.60
CA VAL A 121 0.84 24.63 11.91
C VAL A 121 0.16 25.03 10.61
N THR A 122 0.18 26.33 10.31
CA THR A 122 -0.39 26.87 9.06
C THR A 122 0.68 27.41 8.14
N ILE A 123 0.70 26.92 6.90
CA ILE A 123 1.47 27.46 5.79
C ILE A 123 0.50 28.23 4.90
N ASP A 124 0.59 29.56 4.93
CA ASP A 124 -0.27 30.44 4.13
C ASP A 124 0.49 30.99 2.92
N ARG A 125 0.15 30.46 1.75
CA ARG A 125 0.60 30.97 0.44
C ARG A 125 -0.56 31.47 -0.41
N THR A 126 -1.68 31.85 0.22
CA THR A 126 -2.84 32.35 -0.52
C THR A 126 -2.47 33.54 -1.41
N GLY A 127 -3.00 33.55 -2.64
CA GLY A 127 -2.66 34.54 -3.65
C GLY A 127 -1.36 34.29 -4.43
N GLN A 128 -0.52 33.33 -4.02
CA GLN A 128 0.62 32.89 -4.82
C GLN A 128 0.19 31.89 -5.90
N THR A 129 0.94 31.78 -6.98
CA THR A 129 0.73 30.78 -8.03
C THR A 129 1.56 29.53 -7.78
N ARG A 130 1.00 28.38 -8.12
CA ARG A 130 1.71 27.10 -8.21
C ARG A 130 1.47 26.44 -9.56
N THR A 131 2.50 25.80 -10.09
CA THR A 131 2.36 24.90 -11.23
C THR A 131 1.68 23.61 -10.78
N VAL A 132 0.63 23.20 -11.49
CA VAL A 132 0.00 21.89 -11.34
C VAL A 132 -0.05 21.19 -12.69
N ILE A 133 -0.08 19.86 -12.66
CA ILE A 133 -0.30 19.06 -13.87
C ILE A 133 -1.79 18.84 -14.01
N GLU A 134 -2.34 19.28 -15.14
CA GLU A 134 -3.73 19.08 -15.50
C GLU A 134 -3.83 17.90 -16.48
N VAL A 135 -4.81 17.04 -16.23
CA VAL A 135 -5.19 15.95 -17.12
C VAL A 135 -6.42 16.39 -17.91
N THR A 136 -6.25 16.56 -19.21
CA THR A 136 -7.32 17.02 -20.09
C THR A 136 -8.36 15.92 -20.34
N LYS A 137 -9.44 16.26 -21.05
CA LYS A 137 -10.49 15.29 -21.45
C LYS A 137 -9.95 14.14 -22.29
N ASP A 138 -9.01 14.43 -23.19
CA ASP A 138 -8.27 13.45 -24.01
C ASP A 138 -7.13 12.76 -23.25
N ARG A 139 -6.98 13.06 -21.95
CA ARG A 139 -5.98 12.46 -21.03
C ARG A 139 -4.54 12.81 -21.37
N SER A 140 -4.33 13.86 -22.16
CA SER A 140 -3.02 14.46 -22.33
C SER A 140 -2.65 15.30 -21.10
N LEU A 141 -1.35 15.41 -20.86
CA LEU A 141 -0.82 16.13 -19.70
C LEU A 141 -0.32 17.52 -20.10
N ARG A 142 -0.65 18.52 -19.29
CA ARG A 142 -0.06 19.86 -19.42
C ARG A 142 0.15 20.53 -18.07
N LYS A 143 1.18 21.37 -17.99
CA LYS A 143 1.42 22.23 -16.84
C LYS A 143 0.56 23.48 -16.94
N VAL A 144 -0.14 23.81 -15.86
CA VAL A 144 -0.93 25.03 -15.74
C VAL A 144 -0.62 25.72 -14.41
N GLU A 145 -0.59 27.05 -14.42
CA GLU A 145 -0.48 27.84 -13.20
C GLU A 145 -1.86 27.96 -12.54
N ARG A 146 -1.91 27.73 -11.23
CA ARG A 146 -3.11 27.88 -10.41
C ARG A 146 -2.79 28.74 -9.20
N GLU A 147 -3.67 29.68 -8.91
CA GLU A 147 -3.61 30.44 -7.67
C GLU A 147 -3.95 29.54 -6.47
N ILE A 148 -3.17 29.68 -5.40
CA ILE A 148 -3.44 29.03 -4.13
C ILE A 148 -4.55 29.82 -3.44
N THR A 149 -5.71 29.16 -3.26
CA THR A 149 -6.92 29.80 -2.71
C THR A 149 -7.18 29.49 -1.24
N ARG A 150 -6.40 28.58 -0.65
CA ARG A 150 -6.55 28.15 0.74
C ARG A 150 -5.20 27.95 1.40
N ALA A 151 -5.05 28.44 2.62
CA ALA A 151 -3.93 28.11 3.48
C ALA A 151 -3.95 26.61 3.81
N TYR A 152 -2.76 26.04 3.99
CA TYR A 152 -2.60 24.65 4.37
C TYR A 152 -2.35 24.56 5.87
N THR A 153 -3.24 23.88 6.59
CA THR A 153 -3.17 23.72 8.05
C THR A 153 -3.16 22.24 8.41
N THR A 154 -2.21 21.82 9.24
CA THR A 154 -2.04 20.42 9.65
C THR A 154 -1.27 20.33 10.97
N THR A 155 -1.28 19.19 11.64
CA THR A 155 -0.37 18.92 12.78
C THR A 155 0.98 18.41 12.30
N VAL A 156 2.00 18.47 13.17
CA VAL A 156 3.33 17.89 12.93
C VAL A 156 3.24 16.41 12.60
N ASP A 157 2.46 15.63 13.36
CA ASP A 157 2.29 14.19 13.14
C ASP A 157 1.69 13.88 11.78
N SER A 158 0.61 14.57 11.41
CA SER A 158 -0.08 14.35 10.12
C SER A 158 0.81 14.75 8.95
N TYR A 159 1.59 15.82 9.10
CA TYR A 159 2.54 16.25 8.09
C TYR A 159 3.70 15.27 7.93
N ALA A 160 4.27 14.81 9.04
CA ALA A 160 5.35 13.83 9.06
C ALA A 160 4.90 12.49 8.45
N GLU A 161 3.70 12.00 8.77
CA GLU A 161 3.15 10.78 8.17
C GLU A 161 2.96 10.96 6.66
N MET A 162 2.34 12.06 6.23
CA MET A 162 2.12 12.35 4.81
C MET A 162 3.45 12.41 4.07
N LEU A 163 4.44 13.13 4.61
CA LEU A 163 5.74 13.30 3.99
C LEU A 163 6.49 11.97 3.89
N ALA A 164 6.54 11.18 4.97
CA ALA A 164 7.21 9.89 4.97
C ALA A 164 6.61 8.92 3.94
N ARG A 165 5.27 8.87 3.85
CA ARG A 165 4.58 8.03 2.87
C ARG A 165 4.84 8.50 1.44
N THR A 166 4.80 9.81 1.22
CA THR A 166 4.97 10.41 -0.10
C THR A 166 6.42 10.27 -0.58
N SER A 167 7.41 10.54 0.27
CA SER A 167 8.82 10.42 -0.07
C SER A 167 9.24 8.98 -0.33
N THR A 168 8.80 8.04 0.50
CA THR A 168 9.07 6.62 0.30
C THR A 168 8.43 6.11 -0.99
N HIS A 169 7.20 6.52 -1.27
CA HIS A 169 6.50 6.12 -2.49
C HIS A 169 7.16 6.69 -3.75
N GLY A 170 7.46 7.99 -3.77
CA GLY A 170 8.14 8.65 -4.90
C GLY A 170 9.51 8.03 -5.17
N ALA A 171 10.32 7.83 -4.12
CA ALA A 171 11.62 7.17 -4.24
C ALA A 171 11.50 5.74 -4.81
N TYR A 172 10.52 4.98 -4.33
CA TYR A 172 10.27 3.62 -4.81
C TYR A 172 9.86 3.58 -6.29
N GLU A 173 9.00 4.49 -6.75
CA GLU A 173 8.61 4.54 -8.16
C GLU A 173 9.74 5.02 -9.07
N GLU A 174 10.58 5.96 -8.61
CA GLU A 174 11.80 6.38 -9.33
C GLU A 174 12.82 5.26 -9.44
N GLY A 175 13.06 4.52 -8.36
CA GLY A 175 13.92 3.34 -8.38
C GLY A 175 13.42 2.28 -9.38
N ARG A 176 12.11 2.04 -9.41
CA ARG A 176 11.50 1.12 -10.40
C ARG A 176 11.64 1.63 -11.83
N ALA A 177 11.41 2.92 -12.07
CA ALA A 177 11.55 3.53 -13.38
C ALA A 177 13.00 3.45 -13.87
N ALA A 178 13.98 3.66 -12.99
CA ALA A 178 15.40 3.51 -13.31
C ALA A 178 15.73 2.06 -13.72
N ALA A 179 15.28 1.07 -12.94
CA ALA A 179 15.48 -0.34 -13.27
C ALA A 179 14.87 -0.72 -14.62
N TYR A 180 13.63 -0.29 -14.90
CA TYR A 180 12.99 -0.56 -16.19
C TYR A 180 13.75 0.05 -17.37
N GLN A 181 14.24 1.28 -17.23
CA GLN A 181 15.04 1.94 -18.27
C GLN A 181 16.39 1.24 -18.49
N GLU A 182 17.07 0.83 -17.42
CA GLU A 182 18.32 0.05 -17.51
C GLU A 182 18.12 -1.32 -18.19
N GLU A 183 16.94 -1.91 -18.04
CA GLU A 183 16.56 -3.14 -18.73
C GLU A 183 16.15 -2.95 -20.20
N GLY A 184 16.21 -1.72 -20.70
CA GLY A 184 15.82 -1.35 -22.06
C GLY A 184 14.31 -1.25 -22.28
N GLN A 185 13.51 -1.12 -21.22
CA GLN A 185 12.09 -0.84 -21.35
C GLN A 185 11.89 0.63 -21.71
N ASN A 186 11.17 0.88 -22.80
CA ASN A 186 10.96 2.23 -23.32
C ASN A 186 9.61 2.82 -22.92
N MET A 187 8.67 1.98 -22.48
CA MET A 187 7.31 2.39 -22.15
C MET A 187 6.86 1.87 -20.80
N TRP A 188 6.00 2.65 -20.16
CA TRP A 188 5.34 2.29 -18.92
C TRP A 188 3.88 2.71 -18.94
N ARG A 189 3.07 2.05 -18.12
CA ARG A 189 1.64 2.30 -17.95
C ARG A 189 1.35 2.76 -16.53
N PHE A 190 0.54 3.80 -16.42
CA PHE A 190 0.06 4.33 -15.16
C PHE A 190 -1.07 3.45 -14.64
N VAL A 191 -0.90 2.87 -13.45
CA VAL A 191 -1.92 1.98 -12.87
C VAL A 191 -2.13 2.27 -11.39
N GLY A 192 -3.30 1.95 -10.86
CA GLY A 192 -3.58 2.10 -9.43
C GLY A 192 -5.06 1.98 -9.13
N PRO A 193 -5.46 2.25 -7.88
CA PRO A 193 -6.86 2.20 -7.47
C PRO A 193 -7.64 3.35 -8.10
N VAL A 194 -8.79 3.04 -8.71
CA VAL A 194 -9.79 4.01 -9.15
C VAL A 194 -10.94 3.96 -8.14
N ASP A 195 -10.84 4.77 -7.09
CA ASP A 195 -11.82 4.86 -6.00
C ASP A 195 -11.94 6.32 -5.51
N GLU A 196 -12.89 6.59 -4.61
CA GLU A 196 -13.19 7.93 -4.09
C GLU A 196 -12.05 8.58 -3.28
N ARG A 197 -11.04 7.79 -2.91
CA ARG A 197 -9.83 8.27 -2.22
C ARG A 197 -8.72 8.61 -3.20
N SER A 198 -8.85 8.23 -4.48
CA SER A 198 -7.93 8.61 -5.54
C SER A 198 -8.30 9.98 -6.11
N ARG A 199 -7.31 10.72 -6.60
CA ARG A 199 -7.59 11.96 -7.34
C ARG A 199 -8.27 11.60 -8.67
N PRO A 200 -9.35 12.31 -9.08
CA PRO A 200 -10.00 12.05 -10.36
C PRO A 200 -9.03 12.13 -11.55
N ASP A 201 -8.13 13.11 -11.55
CA ASP A 201 -7.14 13.30 -12.61
C ASP A 201 -6.19 12.09 -12.71
N HIS A 202 -5.70 11.56 -11.59
CA HIS A 202 -4.88 10.34 -11.60
C HIS A 202 -5.67 9.12 -12.06
N SER A 203 -6.94 9.04 -11.63
CA SER A 203 -7.84 7.95 -12.01
C SER A 203 -8.13 7.96 -13.51
N ALA A 204 -8.16 9.14 -14.14
CA ALA A 204 -8.31 9.29 -15.58
C ALA A 204 -7.11 8.71 -16.35
N LEU A 205 -5.90 8.81 -15.78
CA LEU A 205 -4.67 8.27 -16.36
C LEU A 205 -4.50 6.76 -16.18
N VAL A 206 -5.31 6.09 -15.35
CA VAL A 206 -5.17 4.65 -15.15
C VAL A 206 -5.35 3.90 -16.47
N GLY A 207 -4.35 3.12 -16.88
CA GLY A 207 -4.32 2.43 -18.18
C GLY A 207 -3.57 3.19 -19.27
N GLU A 208 -3.41 4.51 -19.14
CA GLU A 208 -2.61 5.31 -20.07
C GLU A 208 -1.13 4.93 -19.98
N HIS A 209 -0.45 4.98 -21.11
CA HIS A 209 0.94 4.59 -21.24
C HIS A 209 1.81 5.72 -21.80
N PHE A 210 3.05 5.77 -21.35
CA PHE A 210 4.00 6.83 -21.62
C PHE A 210 5.34 6.26 -22.05
N THR A 211 6.06 7.00 -22.88
CA THR A 211 7.42 6.64 -23.32
C THR A 211 8.43 7.38 -22.47
N TYR A 212 9.35 6.64 -21.83
CA TYR A 212 10.43 7.23 -21.03
C TYR A 212 11.24 8.25 -21.83
N GLY A 213 11.74 9.29 -21.15
CA GLY A 213 12.51 10.38 -21.76
C GLY A 213 11.68 11.41 -22.54
N THR A 214 10.34 11.31 -22.51
CA THR A 214 9.44 12.34 -23.06
C THR A 214 8.96 13.29 -21.95
N PRO A 215 8.70 14.58 -22.26
CA PRO A 215 8.15 15.52 -21.28
C PRO A 215 6.83 15.05 -20.66
N GLU A 216 6.03 14.33 -21.44
CA GLU A 216 4.75 13.77 -20.97
C GLU A 216 4.96 12.63 -19.98
N SER A 217 5.93 11.73 -20.23
CA SER A 217 6.33 10.72 -19.26
C SER A 217 6.85 11.35 -17.96
N ASP A 218 7.67 12.39 -18.04
CA ASP A 218 8.19 13.08 -16.84
C ASP A 218 7.05 13.69 -16.01
N MET A 219 6.04 14.26 -16.68
CA MET A 219 4.82 14.73 -16.02
C MET A 219 4.06 13.56 -15.37
N GLY A 220 3.86 12.46 -16.09
CA GLY A 220 3.19 11.27 -15.58
C GLY A 220 3.88 10.67 -14.35
N LEU A 221 5.22 10.61 -14.36
CA LEU A 221 6.01 10.13 -13.21
C LEU A 221 5.89 11.09 -12.03
N SER A 222 5.96 12.41 -12.26
CA SER A 222 5.84 13.38 -11.16
C SER A 222 4.46 13.35 -10.47
N LEU A 223 3.40 12.93 -11.15
CA LEU A 223 2.10 12.69 -10.52
C LEU A 223 2.15 11.57 -9.46
N LEU A 224 3.05 10.58 -9.62
CA LEU A 224 3.26 9.53 -8.62
C LEU A 224 3.90 10.06 -7.33
N HIS A 225 4.53 11.24 -7.38
CA HIS A 225 5.19 11.87 -6.24
C HIS A 225 4.25 12.80 -5.46
N GLU A 226 3.04 13.02 -5.96
CA GLU A 226 2.10 13.90 -5.27
C GLU A 226 1.62 13.28 -3.94
N PRO A 227 1.31 14.11 -2.93
CA PRO A 227 0.93 13.65 -1.59
C PRO A 227 -0.14 12.56 -1.57
N ASN A 228 0.05 11.50 -0.79
CA ASN A 228 -0.92 10.40 -0.66
C ASN A 228 -1.29 9.67 -1.97
N CYS A 229 -0.47 9.78 -3.02
CA CYS A 229 -0.66 8.97 -4.23
C CYS A 229 -0.57 7.47 -3.90
N ARG A 230 -1.38 6.66 -4.59
CA ARG A 230 -1.39 5.19 -4.50
C ARG A 230 -1.25 4.52 -5.87
N HIS A 231 -0.96 5.31 -6.90
CA HIS A 231 -0.76 4.86 -8.26
C HIS A 231 0.70 4.43 -8.44
N ARG A 232 1.02 3.80 -9.55
CA ARG A 232 2.36 3.27 -9.83
C ARG A 232 2.61 3.15 -11.32
N ALA A 233 3.86 3.19 -11.71
CA ALA A 233 4.31 2.90 -13.07
C ALA A 233 4.58 1.41 -13.23
N ILE A 234 3.95 0.71 -14.16
CA ILE A 234 4.33 -0.66 -14.55
C ILE A 234 4.89 -0.67 -15.97
N VAL A 235 5.75 -1.64 -16.30
CA VAL A 235 6.18 -1.83 -17.70
C VAL A 235 4.96 -2.02 -18.59
N PHE A 236 4.98 -1.39 -19.77
CA PHE A 236 4.02 -1.62 -20.83
C PHE A 236 4.78 -2.21 -22.02
N PHE A 237 4.41 -3.43 -22.41
CA PHE A 237 5.13 -4.19 -23.43
C PHE A 237 4.69 -3.85 -24.85
N ASN A 238 3.54 -3.18 -24.99
CA ASN A 238 2.82 -3.00 -26.25
C ASN A 238 2.50 -4.36 -26.91
N ASP A 239 2.17 -5.34 -26.06
CA ASP A 239 1.90 -6.72 -26.44
C ASP A 239 0.57 -7.16 -25.79
N PRO A 240 -0.50 -7.42 -26.58
CA PRO A 240 -1.80 -7.84 -26.05
C PRO A 240 -1.78 -9.09 -25.16
N ASP A 241 -0.78 -9.96 -25.30
CA ASP A 241 -0.65 -11.18 -24.50
C ASP A 241 0.00 -10.92 -23.13
N LEU A 242 0.77 -9.83 -23.01
CA LEU A 242 1.47 -9.45 -21.77
C LEU A 242 0.78 -8.31 -21.02
N ASP A 243 0.09 -7.44 -21.75
CA ASP A 243 -0.55 -6.25 -21.21
C ASP A 243 -2.03 -6.47 -20.92
N THR A 244 -2.50 -5.89 -19.82
CA THR A 244 -3.95 -5.83 -19.57
C THR A 244 -4.63 -4.97 -20.66
N PRO A 245 -5.73 -5.43 -21.27
CA PRO A 245 -6.43 -4.65 -22.30
C PRO A 245 -6.91 -3.29 -21.78
N GLN A 246 -6.87 -2.26 -22.64
CA GLN A 246 -7.31 -0.90 -22.27
C GLN A 246 -8.75 -0.88 -21.74
N GLU A 247 -9.63 -1.68 -22.35
CA GLU A 247 -11.04 -1.79 -21.99
C GLU A 247 -11.27 -2.16 -20.53
N GLU A 248 -10.38 -2.94 -19.91
CA GLU A 248 -10.50 -3.31 -18.49
C GLU A 248 -10.22 -2.12 -17.57
N TYR A 249 -9.35 -1.18 -17.97
CA TYR A 249 -9.14 0.07 -17.23
C TYR A 249 -10.31 1.04 -17.44
N GLU A 250 -10.87 1.10 -18.65
CA GLU A 250 -12.07 1.90 -18.92
C GLU A 250 -13.27 1.43 -18.10
N LYS A 251 -13.51 0.12 -18.02
CA LYS A 251 -14.55 -0.46 -17.15
C LYS A 251 -14.34 -0.10 -15.68
N GLN A 252 -13.10 -0.06 -15.22
CA GLN A 252 -12.78 0.35 -13.84
C GLN A 252 -13.13 1.83 -13.59
N LYS A 253 -12.76 2.72 -14.52
CA LYS A 253 -13.11 4.15 -14.46
C LYS A 253 -14.61 4.38 -14.46
N GLU A 254 -15.33 3.72 -15.39
CA GLU A 254 -16.78 3.80 -15.50
C GLU A 254 -17.47 3.30 -14.23
N LYS A 255 -17.03 2.14 -13.70
CA LYS A 255 -17.58 1.56 -12.48
C LYS A 255 -17.38 2.45 -11.25
N ALA A 256 -16.25 3.16 -11.18
CA ALA A 256 -16.01 4.15 -10.14
C ALA A 256 -16.83 5.44 -10.34
N GLY A 257 -17.52 5.58 -11.47
CA GLY A 257 -18.30 6.76 -11.82
C GLY A 257 -17.44 7.95 -12.21
N LEU A 258 -16.23 7.72 -12.73
CA LEU A 258 -15.35 8.78 -13.21
C LEU A 258 -15.93 9.41 -14.49
N TYR A 259 -16.00 10.72 -14.53
CA TYR A 259 -16.43 11.49 -15.70
C TYR A 259 -15.65 12.80 -15.83
N TYR A 260 -15.66 13.38 -17.03
CA TYR A 260 -15.10 14.71 -17.25
C TYR A 260 -16.20 15.76 -17.13
N ASP A 261 -16.06 16.68 -16.18
CA ASP A 261 -16.97 17.81 -15.98
C ASP A 261 -16.60 18.91 -16.99
N GLU A 262 -17.37 19.00 -18.08
CA GLU A 262 -17.15 19.97 -19.16
C GLU A 262 -17.27 21.43 -18.69
N GLU A 263 -18.16 21.70 -17.73
CA GLU A 263 -18.35 23.06 -17.22
C GLU A 263 -17.17 23.50 -16.35
N LYS A 264 -16.63 22.57 -15.55
CA LYS A 264 -15.49 22.85 -14.67
C LYS A 264 -14.14 22.56 -15.32
N GLY A 265 -14.11 21.94 -16.50
CA GLY A 265 -12.91 21.55 -17.23
C GLY A 265 -11.99 20.62 -16.44
N LYS A 266 -12.54 19.63 -15.72
CA LYS A 266 -11.76 18.71 -14.87
C LYS A 266 -12.42 17.35 -14.69
N TRP A 267 -11.65 16.33 -14.33
CA TRP A 267 -12.20 15.02 -13.96
C TRP A 267 -12.87 15.07 -12.59
N ALA A 268 -13.94 14.28 -12.43
CA ALA A 268 -14.70 14.16 -11.19
C ALA A 268 -15.31 12.75 -11.05
N PHE A 269 -15.66 12.37 -9.84
CA PHE A 269 -16.48 11.18 -9.58
C PHE A 269 -17.94 11.57 -9.38
N ASN A 270 -18.86 10.74 -9.85
CA ASN A 270 -20.28 10.88 -9.58
C ASN A 270 -20.51 10.78 -8.06
N ASP A 271 -21.26 11.74 -7.50
CA ASP A 271 -21.69 11.66 -6.11
C ASP A 271 -22.68 10.49 -5.96
N PRO A 272 -22.47 9.55 -5.00
CA PRO A 272 -23.43 8.50 -4.69
C PRO A 272 -24.83 9.02 -4.31
N SER A 273 -24.95 10.30 -3.94
CA SER A 273 -26.23 10.95 -3.65
C SER A 273 -26.97 11.47 -4.90
N ASP A 274 -26.28 11.76 -6.01
CA ASP A 274 -26.89 12.27 -7.25
C ASP A 274 -27.54 11.18 -8.11
N THR A 275 -27.19 9.90 -7.86
CA THR A 275 -27.78 8.77 -8.56
C THR A 275 -29.27 8.54 -8.24
N LYS A 276 -29.80 9.17 -7.18
CA LYS A 276 -31.23 9.13 -6.83
C LYS A 276 -32.11 10.05 -7.69
N LYS A 277 -31.55 11.02 -8.42
CA LYS A 277 -32.35 11.98 -9.22
C LYS A 277 -32.53 11.62 -10.70
N LYS A 278 -31.75 10.67 -11.25
CA LYS A 278 -31.80 10.32 -12.68
C LYS A 278 -32.53 9.01 -12.99
N THR A 279 -33.03 8.28 -11.99
CA THR A 279 -33.74 7.00 -12.20
C THR A 279 -35.27 7.10 -12.18
N GLU A 280 -35.87 8.28 -11.97
CA GLU A 280 -37.34 8.43 -11.90
C GLU A 280 -38.03 8.72 -13.24
N THR A 281 -37.31 8.85 -14.35
CA THR A 281 -37.90 9.02 -15.69
C THR A 281 -37.35 8.02 -16.68
N ASN A 282 -37.69 6.75 -16.46
CA ASN A 282 -38.04 5.77 -17.51
C ASN A 282 -37.98 4.36 -16.92
N LYS A 283 -39.14 3.86 -16.48
CA LYS A 283 -39.57 2.46 -16.60
C LYS A 283 -40.97 2.31 -15.98
N THR A 284 -41.95 2.80 -16.71
CA THR A 284 -43.31 2.27 -16.65
C THR A 284 -43.34 0.97 -17.46
N GLU A 285 -44.06 -0.03 -16.95
CA GLU A 285 -44.39 -1.33 -17.58
C GLU A 285 -43.25 -2.38 -17.51
N THR A 286 -43.36 -3.56 -16.89
CA THR A 286 -44.53 -4.34 -16.43
C THR A 286 -44.08 -5.23 -15.26
N LYS A 287 -44.72 -5.07 -14.08
CA LYS A 287 -44.64 -6.00 -12.94
C LYS A 287 -45.91 -6.83 -12.93
N THR A 288 -45.80 -8.14 -13.14
CA THR A 288 -46.81 -9.09 -12.68
C THR A 288 -46.15 -10.42 -12.28
N GLU A 289 -46.35 -10.78 -11.02
CA GLU A 289 -46.27 -12.13 -10.43
C GLU A 289 -44.88 -12.80 -10.30
N LYS A 290 -44.40 -13.30 -9.15
CA LYS A 290 -45.06 -13.74 -7.91
C LYS A 290 -44.07 -13.64 -6.75
N LYS A 291 -44.44 -12.86 -5.73
CA LYS A 291 -44.02 -13.01 -4.34
C LYS A 291 -44.84 -14.16 -3.74
N LYS A 292 -44.21 -15.28 -3.38
CA LYS A 292 -44.66 -16.14 -2.29
C LYS A 292 -43.55 -17.15 -1.95
N GLU A 293 -43.36 -17.32 -0.64
CA GLU A 293 -42.55 -18.35 0.04
C GLU A 293 -41.12 -17.98 0.48
N GLU A 294 -41.00 -16.83 1.14
CA GLU A 294 -40.20 -16.78 2.37
C GLU A 294 -41.13 -17.11 3.55
N LYS A 295 -41.03 -18.34 4.08
CA LYS A 295 -41.29 -18.77 5.48
C LYS A 295 -41.64 -20.27 5.55
N LYS A 296 -40.61 -21.11 5.52
CA LYS A 296 -40.53 -22.36 6.31
C LYS A 296 -39.23 -23.08 5.99
N GLN A 297 -38.27 -23.00 6.89
CA GLN A 297 -37.66 -24.18 7.53
C GLN A 297 -36.52 -23.70 8.45
N GLU A 298 -36.89 -23.03 9.53
CA GLU A 298 -36.22 -23.28 10.80
C GLU A 298 -36.87 -24.51 11.45
N LYS A 299 -36.01 -25.40 11.96
CA LYS A 299 -36.24 -26.54 12.85
C LYS A 299 -36.81 -27.84 12.27
N LYS A 300 -35.88 -28.78 12.01
CA LYS A 300 -35.81 -30.18 12.52
C LYS A 300 -34.61 -30.84 11.80
N THR A 301 -33.65 -31.51 12.41
CA THR A 301 -33.35 -31.93 13.78
C THR A 301 -31.86 -32.23 13.79
N GLN A 302 -31.19 -31.91 14.90
CA GLN A 302 -29.83 -32.33 15.19
C GLN A 302 -29.74 -33.86 15.18
N GLU A 303 -28.85 -34.42 14.37
CA GLU A 303 -28.10 -35.61 14.78
C GLU A 303 -26.71 -35.59 14.12
N LYS A 304 -25.71 -35.58 15.00
CA LYS A 304 -24.30 -35.38 14.73
C LYS A 304 -23.76 -36.51 13.85
N LYS A 305 -23.28 -36.17 12.66
CA LYS A 305 -22.02 -36.75 12.18
C LYS A 305 -20.92 -35.79 12.61
N LYS A 306 -19.84 -36.32 13.22
CA LYS A 306 -18.56 -35.61 13.20
C LYS A 306 -18.21 -35.49 11.71
N THR A 307 -18.60 -34.39 11.08
CA THR A 307 -18.10 -34.04 9.76
C THR A 307 -16.60 -33.89 9.91
N ASP A 308 -15.87 -34.62 9.07
CA ASP A 308 -14.43 -34.49 9.03
C ASP A 308 -14.12 -33.06 8.59
N PHE A 309 -13.47 -32.28 9.44
CA PHE A 309 -13.16 -30.89 9.15
C PHE A 309 -12.27 -30.77 7.90
N GLU A 310 -11.49 -31.83 7.61
CA GLU A 310 -10.74 -31.98 6.37
C GLU A 310 -11.66 -32.09 5.14
N GLU A 311 -12.78 -32.79 5.23
CA GLU A 311 -13.76 -32.92 4.14
C GLU A 311 -14.43 -31.57 3.86
N ILE A 312 -14.79 -30.81 4.90
CA ILE A 312 -15.34 -29.46 4.78
C ILE A 312 -14.36 -28.53 4.05
N PHE A 313 -13.08 -28.54 4.44
CA PHE A 313 -12.07 -27.76 3.73
C PHE A 313 -11.97 -28.16 2.27
N ARG A 314 -11.91 -29.46 1.98
CA ARG A 314 -11.81 -29.97 0.61
C ARG A 314 -13.00 -29.57 -0.25
N GLU A 315 -14.21 -29.52 0.30
CA GLU A 315 -15.39 -29.04 -0.43
C GLU A 315 -15.25 -27.57 -0.84
N HIS A 316 -14.80 -26.71 0.08
CA HIS A 316 -14.59 -25.29 -0.21
C HIS A 316 -13.38 -25.04 -1.13
N GLU A 317 -12.29 -25.77 -0.93
CA GLU A 317 -11.06 -25.65 -1.70
C GLU A 317 -11.29 -26.08 -3.16
N LYS A 318 -12.14 -27.07 -3.43
CA LYS A 318 -12.51 -27.49 -4.80
C LYS A 318 -13.10 -26.34 -5.63
N VAL A 319 -13.81 -25.42 -4.98
CA VAL A 319 -14.46 -24.28 -5.63
C VAL A 319 -13.46 -23.19 -6.02
N ILE A 320 -12.33 -23.10 -5.32
CA ILE A 320 -11.36 -22.01 -5.49
C ILE A 320 -10.02 -22.44 -6.10
N LYS A 321 -9.68 -23.74 -6.07
CA LYS A 321 -8.34 -24.24 -6.47
C LYS A 321 -7.94 -23.93 -7.91
N ASP A 322 -8.92 -23.81 -8.80
CA ASP A 322 -8.72 -23.59 -10.24
C ASP A 322 -8.87 -22.10 -10.64
N ASN A 323 -9.14 -21.21 -9.67
CA ASN A 323 -9.23 -19.78 -9.94
C ASN A 323 -7.86 -19.23 -10.37
N ASP A 324 -7.88 -18.34 -11.35
CA ASP A 324 -6.73 -17.56 -11.85
C ASP A 324 -6.44 -16.31 -11.00
N PHE A 325 -7.26 -16.08 -9.98
CA PHE A 325 -7.10 -15.09 -8.90
C PHE A 325 -7.20 -15.78 -7.54
N GLU A 326 -6.67 -15.14 -6.51
CA GLU A 326 -6.78 -15.65 -5.14
C GLU A 326 -8.19 -15.40 -4.59
N THR A 327 -8.70 -16.38 -3.86
CA THR A 327 -9.95 -16.31 -3.11
C THR A 327 -9.68 -16.88 -1.74
N ALA A 328 -10.01 -16.14 -0.69
CA ALA A 328 -9.96 -16.64 0.68
C ALA A 328 -11.35 -17.00 1.18
N ILE A 329 -11.45 -18.06 1.96
CA ILE A 329 -12.64 -18.51 2.65
C ILE A 329 -12.29 -18.66 4.13
N VAL A 330 -13.08 -18.04 5.00
CA VAL A 330 -12.92 -18.11 6.45
C VAL A 330 -14.05 -18.96 7.03
N LEU A 331 -13.68 -19.96 7.82
CA LEU A 331 -14.60 -20.93 8.42
C LEU A 331 -14.58 -20.80 9.95
N ASP A 332 -15.76 -20.90 10.55
CA ASP A 332 -15.88 -21.00 12.01
C ASP A 332 -15.43 -22.39 12.52
N ASN A 333 -15.49 -22.61 13.83
CA ASN A 333 -15.09 -23.89 14.44
C ASN A 333 -16.02 -25.08 14.15
N LYS A 334 -17.15 -24.87 13.46
CA LYS A 334 -18.07 -25.92 12.99
C LYS A 334 -17.89 -26.20 11.50
N GLY A 335 -17.12 -25.36 10.79
CA GLY A 335 -16.90 -25.45 9.36
C GLY A 335 -17.89 -24.62 8.54
N ASP A 336 -18.68 -23.75 9.18
CA ASP A 336 -19.58 -22.84 8.49
C ASP A 336 -18.79 -21.64 7.94
N ILE A 337 -19.10 -21.21 6.70
CA ILE A 337 -18.46 -20.03 6.10
C ILE A 337 -18.87 -18.77 6.89
N ILE A 338 -17.88 -18.08 7.46
CA ILE A 338 -18.06 -16.75 8.05
C ILE A 338 -18.10 -15.71 6.92
N PHE A 339 -17.14 -15.76 6.01
CA PHE A 339 -17.13 -15.00 4.76
C PHE A 339 -16.18 -15.60 3.73
N SER A 340 -16.37 -15.20 2.47
CA SER A 340 -15.45 -15.47 1.37
C SER A 340 -15.07 -14.15 0.69
N LYS A 341 -13.83 -14.03 0.23
CA LYS A 341 -13.30 -12.82 -0.38
C LYS A 341 -12.48 -13.12 -1.61
N LYS A 342 -12.91 -12.55 -2.73
CA LYS A 342 -12.14 -12.52 -3.98
C LYS A 342 -11.02 -11.48 -3.87
N GLY A 343 -9.81 -11.90 -4.18
CA GLY A 343 -8.60 -11.11 -4.26
C GLY A 343 -8.20 -10.76 -5.70
N LYS A 344 -6.92 -10.41 -5.86
CA LYS A 344 -6.20 -10.15 -7.11
C LYS A 344 -5.56 -11.45 -7.64
N LYS A 345 -4.80 -11.35 -8.73
CA LYS A 345 -4.11 -12.49 -9.38
C LYS A 345 -3.25 -13.35 -8.43
N SER A 346 -2.63 -12.75 -7.42
CA SER A 346 -1.71 -13.43 -6.49
C SER A 346 -1.68 -12.77 -5.11
N SER A 347 -2.83 -12.22 -4.69
CA SER A 347 -2.98 -11.68 -3.33
C SER A 347 -4.45 -11.49 -2.98
N VAL A 348 -4.81 -11.74 -1.73
CA VAL A 348 -6.07 -11.33 -1.12
C VAL A 348 -5.78 -10.42 0.08
N SER A 349 -6.56 -9.35 0.25
CA SER A 349 -6.34 -8.35 1.29
C SER A 349 -7.59 -8.15 2.12
N PHE A 350 -7.44 -7.94 3.43
CA PHE A 350 -8.55 -7.83 4.38
C PHE A 350 -8.58 -6.46 5.04
N ASN A 351 -9.78 -5.92 5.30
CA ASN A 351 -9.97 -4.73 6.11
C ASN A 351 -10.01 -5.09 7.62
N ALA A 352 -10.06 -4.09 8.49
CA ALA A 352 -10.03 -4.30 9.94
C ALA A 352 -11.17 -5.20 10.47
N GLU A 353 -12.40 -5.05 9.93
CA GLU A 353 -13.56 -5.85 10.36
C GLU A 353 -13.44 -7.32 9.93
N GLU A 354 -12.92 -7.56 8.73
CA GLU A 354 -12.65 -8.90 8.21
C GLU A 354 -11.52 -9.58 8.97
N LEU A 355 -10.49 -8.82 9.36
CA LEU A 355 -9.37 -9.33 10.16
C LEU A 355 -9.82 -9.76 11.56
N GLU A 356 -10.74 -9.03 12.20
CA GLU A 356 -11.35 -9.48 13.45
C GLU A 356 -12.21 -10.74 13.27
N LYS A 357 -12.83 -10.96 12.10
CA LYS A 357 -13.56 -12.20 11.79
C LYS A 357 -12.64 -13.39 11.55
N ILE A 358 -11.42 -13.17 11.05
CA ILE A 358 -10.39 -14.22 10.88
C ILE A 358 -9.85 -14.70 12.24
N LYS A 359 -9.82 -13.81 13.23
CA LYS A 359 -9.18 -14.05 14.51
C LYS A 359 -9.74 -15.26 15.25
N GLY A 360 -8.87 -16.23 15.53
CA GLY A 360 -9.26 -17.47 16.22
C GLY A 360 -10.09 -18.45 15.39
N ASN A 361 -10.28 -18.18 14.09
CA ASN A 361 -10.98 -19.05 13.16
C ASN A 361 -9.98 -19.70 12.18
N SER A 362 -10.47 -20.55 11.28
CA SER A 362 -9.63 -21.17 10.26
C SER A 362 -9.85 -20.48 8.92
N PHE A 363 -8.84 -20.45 8.05
CA PHE A 363 -9.01 -19.93 6.70
C PHE A 363 -8.26 -20.77 5.68
N THR A 364 -8.79 -20.76 4.45
CA THR A 364 -8.14 -21.35 3.27
C THR A 364 -8.14 -20.33 2.14
N HIS A 365 -7.10 -20.32 1.31
CA HIS A 365 -7.08 -19.57 0.07
C HIS A 365 -6.40 -20.36 -1.05
N ASN A 366 -6.69 -20.02 -2.30
CA ASN A 366 -5.97 -20.63 -3.43
C ASN A 366 -4.75 -19.80 -3.81
N HIS A 367 -3.68 -20.49 -4.22
CA HIS A 367 -2.57 -19.91 -4.96
C HIS A 367 -2.68 -20.38 -6.42
N PRO A 368 -2.97 -19.51 -7.40
CA PRO A 368 -3.10 -19.92 -8.80
C PRO A 368 -1.86 -20.64 -9.36
N ARG A 369 -0.67 -20.34 -8.81
CA ARG A 369 0.61 -21.01 -9.15
C ARG A 369 0.84 -22.33 -8.42
N GLY A 370 -0.02 -22.70 -7.48
CA GLY A 370 0.07 -23.94 -6.69
C GLY A 370 1.21 -23.98 -5.66
N THR A 371 1.79 -22.83 -5.33
CA THR A 371 2.85 -22.70 -4.33
C THR A 371 2.33 -22.90 -2.91
N SER A 372 3.21 -23.25 -1.97
CA SER A 372 2.87 -23.24 -0.53
C SER A 372 2.74 -21.80 0.00
N PHE A 373 2.48 -21.67 1.30
CA PHE A 373 2.28 -20.39 1.99
C PHE A 373 3.41 -19.38 1.69
N SER A 374 3.05 -18.11 1.58
CA SER A 374 3.99 -17.00 1.65
C SER A 374 4.27 -16.62 3.11
N LEU A 375 5.35 -15.88 3.37
CA LEU A 375 5.62 -15.34 4.69
C LEU A 375 4.47 -14.44 5.22
N PRO A 376 3.86 -13.55 4.39
CA PRO A 376 2.66 -12.80 4.79
C PRO A 376 1.46 -13.66 5.20
N ASP A 377 1.22 -14.80 4.57
CA ASP A 377 0.10 -15.70 4.93
C ASP A 377 0.26 -16.18 6.38
N ILE A 378 1.48 -16.59 6.75
CA ILE A 378 1.79 -17.06 8.10
C ILE A 378 1.90 -15.92 9.09
N GLN A 379 2.29 -14.72 8.64
CA GLN A 379 2.23 -13.51 9.45
C GLN A 379 0.79 -13.19 9.85
N LEU A 380 -0.16 -13.25 8.90
CA LEU A 380 -1.58 -13.06 9.16
C LEU A 380 -2.11 -14.15 10.09
N ALA A 381 -1.84 -15.42 9.77
CA ALA A 381 -2.28 -16.55 10.57
C ALA A 381 -1.80 -16.46 12.02
N SER A 382 -0.52 -16.11 12.21
CA SER A 382 0.07 -15.90 13.52
C SER A 382 -0.53 -14.69 14.22
N THR A 383 -0.59 -13.53 13.56
CA THR A 383 -1.06 -12.27 14.17
C THR A 383 -2.49 -12.40 14.69
N TYR A 384 -3.36 -13.04 13.92
CA TYR A 384 -4.76 -13.23 14.25
C TYR A 384 -5.05 -14.58 14.93
N ARG A 385 -4.02 -15.36 15.29
CA ARG A 385 -4.14 -16.63 16.02
C ARG A 385 -5.11 -17.61 15.36
N VAL A 386 -4.98 -17.73 14.04
CA VAL A 386 -5.75 -18.67 13.22
C VAL A 386 -5.57 -20.09 13.75
N VAL A 387 -6.63 -20.90 13.72
CA VAL A 387 -6.58 -22.29 14.22
C VAL A 387 -5.91 -23.22 13.20
N GLU A 388 -6.25 -23.05 11.93
CA GLU A 388 -5.63 -23.73 10.80
C GLU A 388 -5.60 -22.77 9.60
N ALA A 389 -4.41 -22.56 9.04
CA ALA A 389 -4.24 -21.86 7.78
C ALA A 389 -4.05 -22.90 6.67
N ARG A 390 -4.72 -22.73 5.53
CA ARG A 390 -4.58 -23.59 4.37
C ARG A 390 -4.34 -22.81 3.09
N ALA A 391 -3.52 -23.35 2.21
CA ALA A 391 -3.29 -22.84 0.87
C ALA A 391 -3.48 -23.97 -0.13
N CYS A 392 -4.32 -23.79 -1.14
CA CYS A 392 -4.61 -24.81 -2.14
C CYS A 392 -4.17 -24.40 -3.55
N GLY A 393 -3.66 -25.34 -4.31
CA GLY A 393 -3.32 -25.19 -5.72
C GLY A 393 -4.00 -26.26 -6.55
N LYS A 394 -3.68 -26.37 -7.85
CA LYS A 394 -4.23 -27.44 -8.69
C LYS A 394 -3.77 -28.85 -8.30
N LYS A 395 -2.55 -28.96 -7.74
CA LYS A 395 -1.89 -30.25 -7.43
C LYS A 395 -1.87 -30.60 -5.94
N TYR A 396 -1.63 -29.61 -5.09
CA TYR A 396 -1.45 -29.83 -3.67
C TYR A 396 -2.33 -28.91 -2.83
N ILE A 397 -2.60 -29.35 -1.61
CA ILE A 397 -3.14 -28.57 -0.51
C ILE A 397 -2.09 -28.53 0.60
N TYR A 398 -1.84 -27.35 1.14
CA TYR A 398 -0.95 -27.12 2.26
C TYR A 398 -1.78 -26.74 3.47
N SER A 399 -1.48 -27.33 4.62
CA SER A 399 -2.12 -27.01 5.90
C SER A 399 -1.04 -26.69 6.94
N MET A 400 -1.30 -25.69 7.77
CA MET A 400 -0.44 -25.34 8.90
C MET A 400 -1.28 -25.00 10.13
N LYS A 401 -0.96 -25.66 11.25
CA LYS A 401 -1.53 -25.36 12.58
C LYS A 401 -0.42 -24.92 13.53
N PRO A 402 -0.74 -24.09 14.53
CA PRO A 402 0.21 -23.79 15.58
C PRO A 402 0.60 -25.08 16.33
N GLY A 403 1.87 -25.16 16.75
CA GLY A 403 2.33 -26.19 17.67
C GLY A 403 1.81 -25.96 19.10
N GLU A 404 2.30 -26.75 20.06
CA GLU A 404 1.85 -26.68 21.47
C GLU A 404 1.98 -25.28 22.09
N SER A 405 2.98 -24.50 21.66
CA SER A 405 3.21 -23.13 22.14
C SER A 405 2.25 -22.08 21.57
N GLY A 406 1.37 -22.47 20.63
CA GLY A 406 0.57 -21.53 19.87
C GLY A 406 1.40 -20.69 18.88
N TRP A 407 0.73 -19.79 18.17
CA TRP A 407 1.37 -18.68 17.45
C TRP A 407 0.68 -17.35 17.77
N ASN A 408 1.44 -16.26 17.71
CA ASN A 408 0.96 -14.89 17.82
C ASN A 408 1.96 -13.96 17.10
N LYS A 409 1.63 -12.67 16.95
CA LYS A 409 2.54 -11.70 16.31
C LYS A 409 3.96 -11.71 16.89
N LYS A 410 4.11 -11.78 18.22
CA LYS A 410 5.42 -11.81 18.89
C LYS A 410 6.18 -13.10 18.59
N TYR A 411 5.49 -14.24 18.56
CA TYR A 411 6.08 -15.53 18.18
C TYR A 411 6.53 -15.50 16.72
N PHE A 412 5.72 -14.92 15.84
CA PHE A 412 6.09 -14.72 14.45
C PHE A 412 7.36 -13.87 14.31
N ASP A 413 7.37 -12.67 14.90
CA ASP A 413 8.48 -11.72 14.79
C ASP A 413 9.79 -12.30 15.38
N LYS A 414 9.71 -13.05 16.48
CA LYS A 414 10.89 -13.54 17.21
C LYS A 414 11.37 -14.94 16.82
N LYS A 415 10.51 -15.78 16.24
CA LYS A 415 10.80 -17.20 15.98
C LYS A 415 10.58 -17.58 14.52
N ILE A 416 9.38 -17.34 13.99
CA ILE A 416 9.03 -17.75 12.62
C ILE A 416 9.82 -16.94 11.58
N LYS A 417 9.77 -15.61 11.64
CA LYS A 417 10.40 -14.74 10.63
C LYS A 417 11.92 -14.96 10.51
N PRO A 418 12.71 -15.04 11.60
CA PRO A 418 14.14 -15.29 11.49
C PRO A 418 14.47 -16.69 10.93
N LEU A 419 13.72 -17.73 11.32
CA LEU A 419 13.92 -19.08 10.79
C LEU A 419 13.47 -19.20 9.34
N TYR A 420 12.40 -18.50 8.95
CA TYR A 420 11.98 -18.40 7.57
C TYR A 420 13.12 -17.80 6.74
N SER A 421 13.66 -16.63 7.10
CA SER A 421 14.76 -16.01 6.35
C SER A 421 15.97 -16.94 6.23
N LYS A 422 16.37 -17.59 7.33
CA LYS A 422 17.46 -18.57 7.31
C LYS A 422 17.18 -19.71 6.32
N TYR A 423 16.01 -20.34 6.40
CA TYR A 423 15.70 -21.50 5.56
C TYR A 423 15.36 -21.12 4.11
N ASP A 424 14.88 -19.90 3.88
CA ASP A 424 14.69 -19.32 2.55
C ASP A 424 16.03 -19.24 1.82
N ASP A 425 17.06 -18.68 2.47
CA ASP A 425 18.42 -18.62 1.93
C ASP A 425 19.01 -20.02 1.65
N GLU A 426 18.87 -20.95 2.61
CA GLU A 426 19.38 -22.32 2.46
C GLU A 426 18.70 -23.11 1.35
N VAL A 427 17.36 -23.04 1.26
CA VAL A 427 16.59 -23.73 0.21
C VAL A 427 16.86 -23.08 -1.14
N TYR A 428 17.00 -21.75 -1.19
CA TYR A 428 17.37 -21.05 -2.41
C TYR A 428 18.73 -21.55 -2.94
N ALA A 429 19.74 -21.61 -2.07
CA ALA A 429 21.07 -22.09 -2.42
C ALA A 429 21.08 -23.57 -2.85
N GLU A 430 20.18 -24.40 -2.29
CA GLU A 430 20.04 -25.81 -2.65
C GLU A 430 19.35 -26.03 -4.00
N LEU A 431 18.27 -25.29 -4.27
CA LEU A 431 17.46 -25.51 -5.46
C LEU A 431 17.97 -24.77 -6.70
N THR A 432 18.63 -23.63 -6.54
CA THR A 432 19.11 -22.80 -7.67
C THR A 432 20.07 -23.55 -8.60
N PRO A 433 21.08 -24.30 -8.12
CA PRO A 433 21.96 -25.08 -8.99
C PRO A 433 21.22 -26.13 -9.83
N ARG A 434 20.12 -26.70 -9.31
CA ARG A 434 19.31 -27.72 -9.99
C ARG A 434 18.44 -27.11 -11.10
N VAL A 435 18.04 -25.86 -10.94
CA VAL A 435 17.40 -25.09 -12.03
C VAL A 435 18.41 -24.76 -13.13
N ILE A 436 19.61 -24.29 -12.74
CA ILE A 436 20.68 -23.95 -13.69
C ILE A 436 21.13 -25.17 -14.52
N SER A 437 21.21 -26.34 -13.90
CA SER A 437 21.58 -27.59 -14.59
C SER A 437 20.45 -28.16 -15.46
N GLY A 438 19.23 -27.61 -15.37
CA GLY A 438 18.04 -28.13 -16.06
C GLY A 438 17.45 -29.39 -15.40
N GLU A 439 17.94 -29.81 -14.23
CA GLU A 439 17.38 -30.92 -13.46
C GLU A 439 15.99 -30.57 -12.90
N LEU A 440 15.75 -29.29 -12.61
CA LEU A 440 14.51 -28.77 -12.05
C LEU A 440 13.95 -27.67 -12.95
N SER A 441 12.68 -27.77 -13.33
CA SER A 441 12.01 -26.66 -14.02
C SER A 441 11.70 -25.49 -13.06
N ASN A 442 11.49 -24.30 -13.61
CA ASN A 442 11.08 -23.13 -12.82
C ASN A 442 9.73 -23.34 -12.12
N GLU A 443 8.81 -24.11 -12.72
CA GLU A 443 7.51 -24.42 -12.09
C GLU A 443 7.68 -25.34 -10.88
N GLU A 444 8.52 -26.38 -11.03
CA GLU A 444 8.85 -27.28 -9.92
C GLU A 444 9.60 -26.56 -8.80
N TRP A 445 10.52 -25.65 -9.15
CA TRP A 445 11.19 -24.80 -8.18
C TRP A 445 10.19 -23.97 -7.36
N ASN A 446 9.24 -23.29 -8.02
CA ASN A 446 8.22 -22.48 -7.34
C ASN A 446 7.34 -23.33 -6.40
N MET A 447 6.99 -24.55 -6.80
CA MET A 447 6.20 -25.46 -5.96
C MET A 447 7.02 -26.00 -4.77
N LEU A 448 8.32 -26.25 -4.95
CA LEU A 448 9.18 -26.85 -3.93
C LEU A 448 9.72 -25.83 -2.93
N HIS A 449 10.10 -24.63 -3.36
CA HIS A 449 10.82 -23.66 -2.53
C HIS A 449 10.08 -23.37 -1.22
N ASN A 450 8.89 -22.76 -1.29
CA ASN A 450 8.12 -22.43 -0.09
C ASN A 450 7.75 -23.68 0.72
N HIS A 451 7.50 -24.82 0.05
CA HIS A 451 7.19 -26.05 0.74
C HIS A 451 8.36 -26.53 1.62
N MET A 452 9.57 -26.55 1.08
CA MET A 452 10.78 -26.96 1.79
C MET A 452 11.13 -25.97 2.92
N VAL A 453 10.95 -24.68 2.70
CA VAL A 453 11.12 -23.67 3.76
C VAL A 453 10.18 -23.96 4.91
N TRP A 454 8.88 -24.13 4.64
CA TRP A 454 7.91 -24.40 5.70
C TRP A 454 8.06 -25.76 6.36
N GLU A 455 8.51 -26.79 5.64
CA GLU A 455 8.84 -28.08 6.23
C GLU A 455 9.95 -27.94 7.28
N ARG A 456 11.03 -27.19 6.97
CA ARG A 456 12.15 -26.96 7.89
C ARG A 456 11.76 -26.07 9.07
N VAL A 457 11.08 -24.96 8.81
CA VAL A 457 10.58 -24.05 9.86
C VAL A 457 9.64 -24.80 10.82
N SER A 458 8.74 -25.60 10.27
CA SER A 458 7.74 -26.32 11.07
C SER A 458 8.37 -27.42 11.91
N ARG A 459 9.36 -28.14 11.37
CA ARG A 459 10.13 -29.13 12.13
C ARG A 459 10.86 -28.51 13.32
N ASP A 460 11.49 -27.36 13.13
CA ASP A 460 12.27 -26.70 14.19
C ASP A 460 11.40 -26.06 15.27
N LEU A 461 10.22 -25.59 14.89
CA LEU A 461 9.29 -24.90 15.81
C LEU A 461 8.17 -25.80 16.35
N GLY A 462 8.06 -27.04 15.85
CA GLY A 462 6.99 -27.96 16.20
C GLY A 462 5.61 -27.53 15.68
N LEU A 463 5.55 -26.84 14.53
CA LEU A 463 4.28 -26.52 13.87
C LEU A 463 3.75 -27.75 13.13
N ASP A 464 2.43 -27.95 13.10
CA ASP A 464 1.83 -29.06 12.34
C ASP A 464 1.64 -28.60 10.89
N TYR A 465 2.64 -28.86 10.06
CA TYR A 465 2.64 -28.55 8.64
C TYR A 465 2.47 -29.82 7.80
N LYS A 466 1.56 -29.77 6.83
CA LYS A 466 1.25 -30.89 5.93
C LYS A 466 1.13 -30.41 4.49
N ARG A 467 1.62 -31.24 3.57
CA ARG A 467 1.30 -31.17 2.14
C ARG A 467 0.51 -32.41 1.77
N MET A 468 -0.63 -32.22 1.12
CA MET A 468 -1.54 -33.27 0.69
C MET A 468 -1.77 -33.14 -0.81
N GLU A 469 -1.97 -34.26 -1.49
CA GLU A 469 -2.47 -34.28 -2.86
C GLU A 469 -4.01 -34.22 -2.87
N TRP A 470 -4.54 -33.77 -4.01
CA TRP A 470 -5.97 -33.62 -4.24
C TRP A 470 -6.74 -34.94 -4.23
#